data_AF-A0A1A8P3P8-F1
#
_entry.id   AF-A0A1A8P3P8-F1
#
_cell.length_a   1.000
_cell.length_b   1.000
_cell.length_c   1.000
_cell.angle_alpha   90.00
_cell.angle_beta   90.00
_cell.angle_gamma   90.00
#
_symmetry.space_group_name_H-M   'P 1'
#
loop_
_entity.id
_entity.type
_entity.pdbx_description
1 polymer ?
#
loop_
_entity_poly.entity_id
_entity_poly.type
_entity_poly.pdbx_seq_one_letter_code
_entity_poly.pdbx_strand_id
1 'polypeptide(L)'
;MPSIPAVPENHSLVLAEFDCLDPLLSALRLDSGRLKCTCLAVSRKWLALGTSAGGLHLIQKEGWKQRLILTHKEGSITQVACCPHDEDFIAVTTSQGLVVVWELQLERRGRPERVSVSWEHRGQNITSLCWDTSSLRVFAGDSGGKVSYLRAGSSKLGKGSTFVIFPVQTVTTVDSRVVQLGYQDGRLLVSSLSRCYLCDTEKEKFWRVGNKERDGEYGACFFPQNRGLLVGQPPLLYCARPGSRIWEASFTGEVLSTHQFKQLLACPPLPLITYRNEPNYNPAQKSPQSLAFPKLLYFGDQNLLTWTDSAVYIFTPQNGQVLLWTEVKDLVDVAVHRSELFCLHGSGRLSHLSLLPAERCVERLLRRESWTLAAAVCCMFQHAVAPSRARKCVPLDRLEHLKAQLSSRTHPELINQLEEVMAKLEPLDSASSSRRSSISSHESFNVLDCGIYRVISRRGSQSDEETSSLVNHSTSEEERLKEFSFMQEEDQVDH
;
A
#
# COMPACT_ATOMS: atom_id res chain seq x y z
N MET A 1 10.48 -2.43 -33.77
CA MET A 1 10.33 -1.62 -32.55
C MET A 1 11.56 -0.75 -32.40
N PRO A 2 11.44 0.54 -32.03
CA PRO A 2 12.60 1.34 -31.63
C PRO A 2 13.25 0.74 -30.37
N SER A 3 14.56 1.01 -30.18
CA SER A 3 15.33 0.59 -29.01
C SER A 3 14.65 1.01 -27.71
N ILE A 4 14.50 0.10 -26.75
CA ILE A 4 13.91 0.41 -25.45
C ILE A 4 14.90 1.23 -24.62
N PRO A 5 14.51 2.42 -24.10
CA PRO A 5 15.39 3.24 -23.29
C PRO A 5 15.54 2.67 -21.88
N ALA A 6 16.77 2.71 -21.36
CA ALA A 6 17.07 2.29 -20.00
C ALA A 6 16.56 3.31 -18.97
N VAL A 7 16.05 2.80 -17.85
CA VAL A 7 15.63 3.58 -16.70
C VAL A 7 16.86 3.93 -15.85
N PRO A 8 16.93 5.15 -15.26
CA PRO A 8 18.02 5.54 -14.37
C PRO A 8 18.23 4.61 -13.17
N GLU A 9 19.49 4.42 -12.77
CA GLU A 9 19.89 3.43 -11.76
C GLU A 9 19.28 3.64 -10.37
N ASN A 10 18.88 4.87 -10.05
CA ASN A 10 18.21 5.21 -8.79
C ASN A 10 16.78 4.66 -8.67
N HIS A 11 16.20 4.12 -9.75
CA HIS A 11 14.87 3.52 -9.75
C HIS A 11 14.95 2.01 -9.94
N SER A 12 14.79 1.25 -8.85
CA SER A 12 14.82 -0.23 -8.88
C SER A 12 13.45 -0.87 -8.66
N LEU A 13 12.43 -0.07 -8.33
CA LEU A 13 11.07 -0.53 -8.10
C LEU A 13 10.18 -0.17 -9.29
N VAL A 14 9.17 -1.01 -9.51
CA VAL A 14 8.15 -0.83 -10.53
C VAL A 14 6.76 -0.98 -9.93
N LEU A 15 5.79 -0.28 -10.53
CA LEU A 15 4.39 -0.63 -10.39
C LEU A 15 4.03 -1.60 -11.52
N ALA A 16 3.44 -2.74 -11.15
CA ALA A 16 3.05 -3.76 -12.09
C ALA A 16 1.61 -4.25 -11.85
N GLU A 17 0.85 -4.38 -12.93
CA GLU A 17 -0.47 -5.02 -13.00
C GLU A 17 -0.29 -6.45 -13.53
N PHE A 18 -0.53 -7.44 -12.67
CA PHE A 18 -0.43 -8.85 -13.06
C PHE A 18 -1.80 -9.47 -13.30
N ASP A 19 -2.79 -9.13 -12.48
CA ASP A 19 -4.09 -9.78 -12.45
C ASP A 19 -5.15 -8.98 -13.20
N CYS A 20 -5.94 -9.68 -14.04
CA CYS A 20 -7.06 -9.10 -14.75
C CYS A 20 -8.34 -9.24 -13.90
N LEU A 21 -8.83 -8.13 -13.36
CA LEU A 21 -10.07 -8.10 -12.57
C LEU A 21 -11.33 -7.93 -13.43
N ASP A 22 -11.21 -7.72 -14.75
CA ASP A 22 -12.35 -7.50 -15.63
C ASP A 22 -13.39 -8.65 -15.57
N PRO A 23 -13.01 -9.95 -15.59
CA PRO A 23 -13.97 -11.05 -15.49
C PRO A 23 -14.77 -11.03 -14.18
N LEU A 24 -14.11 -10.65 -13.08
CA LEU A 24 -14.77 -10.48 -11.78
C LEU A 24 -15.79 -9.35 -11.86
N LEU A 25 -15.40 -8.18 -12.39
CA LEU A 25 -16.31 -7.03 -12.50
C LEU A 25 -17.51 -7.34 -13.40
N SER A 26 -17.32 -8.08 -14.49
CA SER A 26 -18.41 -8.55 -15.36
C SER A 26 -19.34 -9.53 -14.65
N ALA A 27 -18.80 -10.47 -13.87
CA ALA A 27 -19.62 -11.38 -13.06
C ALA A 27 -20.46 -10.63 -12.01
N LEU A 28 -19.94 -9.52 -11.49
CA LEU A 28 -20.64 -8.64 -10.55
C LEU A 28 -21.53 -7.59 -11.23
N ARG A 29 -21.52 -7.52 -12.56
CA ARG A 29 -22.23 -6.51 -13.38
C ARG A 29 -21.82 -5.06 -13.07
N LEU A 30 -20.62 -4.86 -12.53
CA LEU A 30 -20.06 -3.53 -12.22
C LEU A 30 -19.55 -2.80 -13.47
N ASP A 31 -19.43 -3.51 -14.59
CA ASP A 31 -19.12 -2.99 -15.92
C ASP A 31 -20.36 -2.54 -16.71
N SER A 32 -21.57 -2.89 -16.26
CA SER A 32 -22.83 -2.74 -17.02
C SER A 32 -23.37 -1.31 -17.16
N GLY A 33 -22.63 -0.30 -16.69
CA GLY A 33 -23.02 1.12 -16.66
C GLY A 33 -24.17 1.48 -15.70
N ARG A 34 -25.06 0.52 -15.39
CA ARG A 34 -26.21 0.68 -14.48
C ARG A 34 -25.81 0.62 -13.01
N LEU A 35 -24.94 -0.31 -12.66
CA LEU A 35 -24.41 -0.48 -11.31
C LEU A 35 -22.96 0.03 -11.30
N LYS A 36 -22.67 1.00 -10.44
CA LYS A 36 -21.34 1.60 -10.33
C LYS A 36 -20.69 1.22 -9.01
N CYS A 37 -19.40 0.89 -9.06
CA CYS A 37 -18.56 0.82 -7.87
C CYS A 37 -18.27 2.25 -7.39
N THR A 38 -18.56 2.55 -6.13
CA THR A 38 -18.49 3.91 -5.56
C THR A 38 -17.31 4.11 -4.63
N CYS A 39 -16.84 3.05 -3.99
CA CYS A 39 -15.72 3.07 -3.06
C CYS A 39 -15.19 1.65 -2.88
N LEU A 40 -13.97 1.54 -2.36
CA LEU A 40 -13.38 0.25 -2.05
C LEU A 40 -12.59 0.28 -0.74
N ALA A 41 -12.41 -0.90 -0.16
CA ALA A 41 -11.46 -1.13 0.92
C ALA A 41 -10.77 -2.48 0.71
N VAL A 42 -9.58 -2.63 1.27
CA VAL A 42 -8.81 -3.86 1.16
C VAL A 42 -8.22 -4.23 2.52
N SER A 43 -8.20 -5.53 2.79
CA SER A 43 -7.55 -6.14 3.95
C SER A 43 -6.65 -7.29 3.49
N ARG A 44 -6.18 -8.12 4.44
CA ARG A 44 -5.40 -9.30 4.08
C ARG A 44 -6.26 -10.29 3.29
N LYS A 45 -7.51 -10.49 3.70
CA LYS A 45 -8.41 -11.50 3.13
C LYS A 45 -9.36 -10.95 2.07
N TRP A 46 -9.83 -9.72 2.25
CA TRP A 46 -10.96 -9.16 1.52
C TRP A 46 -10.55 -8.01 0.60
N LEU A 47 -11.14 -8.00 -0.58
CA LEU A 47 -11.42 -6.81 -1.37
C LEU A 47 -12.91 -6.50 -1.19
N ALA A 48 -13.23 -5.35 -0.59
CA ALA A 48 -14.59 -4.91 -0.36
C ALA A 48 -14.95 -3.80 -1.34
N LEU A 49 -16.03 -3.99 -2.12
CA LEU A 49 -16.50 -3.03 -3.12
C LEU A 49 -17.89 -2.52 -2.76
N GLY A 50 -18.01 -1.21 -2.55
CA GLY A 50 -19.29 -0.55 -2.33
C GLY A 50 -19.93 -0.13 -3.66
N THR A 51 -21.26 -0.15 -3.74
CA THR A 51 -21.98 0.15 -4.99
C THR A 51 -23.00 1.27 -4.85
N SER A 52 -23.37 1.84 -6.00
CA SER A 52 -24.42 2.85 -6.15
C SER A 52 -25.81 2.36 -5.72
N ALA A 53 -26.05 1.04 -5.72
CA ALA A 53 -27.31 0.43 -5.31
C ALA A 53 -27.36 0.04 -3.81
N GLY A 54 -26.33 0.40 -3.02
CA GLY A 54 -26.29 0.06 -1.59
C GLY A 54 -25.77 -1.37 -1.31
N GLY A 55 -25.25 -2.07 -2.31
CA GLY A 55 -24.63 -3.39 -2.14
C GLY A 55 -23.13 -3.30 -1.82
N LEU A 56 -22.69 -4.04 -0.81
CA LEU A 56 -21.29 -4.26 -0.45
C LEU A 56 -20.88 -5.67 -0.88
N HIS A 57 -19.98 -5.77 -1.85
CA HIS A 57 -19.47 -7.04 -2.35
C HIS A 57 -18.16 -7.37 -1.64
N LEU A 58 -18.10 -8.50 -0.96
CA LEU A 58 -16.89 -9.00 -0.30
C LEU A 58 -16.27 -10.11 -1.14
N ILE A 59 -15.12 -9.80 -1.73
CA ILE A 59 -14.38 -10.68 -2.62
C ILE A 59 -13.17 -11.21 -1.85
N GLN A 60 -13.05 -12.53 -1.75
CA GLN A 60 -11.85 -13.16 -1.23
C GLN A 60 -10.74 -12.96 -2.27
N LYS A 61 -9.63 -12.34 -1.86
CA LYS A 61 -8.49 -12.06 -2.75
C LYS A 61 -7.89 -13.33 -3.35
N GLU A 62 -7.83 -14.39 -2.54
CA GLU A 62 -7.45 -15.71 -3.02
C GLU A 62 -8.49 -16.25 -4.00
N GLY A 63 -8.12 -16.32 -5.27
CA GLY A 63 -8.96 -16.79 -6.36
C GLY A 63 -10.05 -15.81 -6.85
N TRP A 64 -10.06 -14.56 -6.36
CA TRP A 64 -10.99 -13.51 -6.79
C TRP A 64 -12.47 -13.93 -6.76
N LYS A 65 -12.91 -14.60 -5.70
CA LYS A 65 -14.31 -15.10 -5.58
C LYS A 65 -15.14 -14.23 -4.64
N GLN A 66 -16.30 -13.77 -5.10
CA GLN A 66 -17.29 -13.15 -4.20
C GLN A 66 -17.80 -14.19 -3.20
N ARG A 67 -17.67 -13.90 -1.90
CA ARG A 67 -18.16 -14.76 -0.82
C ARG A 67 -19.45 -14.24 -0.20
N LEU A 68 -19.56 -12.93 -0.01
CA LEU A 68 -20.68 -12.30 0.67
C LEU A 68 -21.12 -11.07 -0.11
N ILE A 69 -22.43 -10.79 -0.03
CA ILE A 69 -23.02 -9.53 -0.43
C ILE A 69 -23.88 -9.00 0.72
N LEU A 70 -23.56 -7.79 1.20
CA LEU A 70 -24.33 -7.12 2.25
C LEU A 70 -25.11 -5.98 1.62
N THR A 71 -26.40 -5.89 1.88
CA THR A 71 -27.27 -4.90 1.22
C THR A 71 -27.77 -3.84 2.18
N HIS A 72 -27.80 -2.60 1.69
CA HIS A 72 -28.30 -1.42 2.37
C HIS A 72 -29.42 -0.79 1.56
N LYS A 73 -30.51 -0.42 2.24
CA LYS A 73 -31.65 0.29 1.64
C LYS A 73 -31.51 1.80 1.76
N GLU A 74 -30.55 2.23 2.57
CA GLU A 74 -30.32 3.61 3.00
C GLU A 74 -29.44 4.40 2.01
N GLY A 75 -29.48 4.03 0.72
CA GLY A 75 -28.77 4.69 -0.37
C GLY A 75 -27.47 3.99 -0.80
N SER A 76 -26.75 4.64 -1.71
CA SER A 76 -25.47 4.16 -2.23
C SER A 76 -24.42 4.09 -1.12
N ILE A 77 -23.51 3.13 -1.21
CA ILE A 77 -22.37 3.07 -0.28
C ILE A 77 -21.39 4.20 -0.61
N THR A 78 -20.96 4.96 0.40
CA THR A 78 -20.07 6.12 0.20
C THR A 78 -18.64 5.86 0.66
N GLN A 79 -18.45 5.12 1.76
CA GLN A 79 -17.15 4.70 2.27
C GLN A 79 -17.26 3.28 2.83
N VAL A 80 -16.15 2.55 2.75
CA VAL A 80 -15.99 1.22 3.35
C VAL A 80 -14.63 1.19 4.06
N ALA A 81 -14.56 0.52 5.20
CA ALA A 81 -13.29 0.28 5.89
C ALA A 81 -13.28 -1.13 6.48
N CYS A 82 -12.36 -1.97 6.02
CA CYS A 82 -12.06 -3.25 6.67
C CYS A 82 -11.26 -3.02 7.95
N CYS A 83 -11.56 -3.75 9.02
CA CYS A 83 -10.79 -3.64 10.26
C CYS A 83 -9.39 -4.29 10.08
N PRO A 84 -8.27 -3.56 10.27
CA PRO A 84 -6.93 -4.05 9.94
C PRO A 84 -6.43 -5.28 10.71
N HIS A 85 -6.97 -5.55 11.90
CA HIS A 85 -6.54 -6.65 12.78
C HIS A 85 -7.64 -7.66 13.10
N ASP A 86 -8.85 -7.44 12.59
CA ASP A 86 -9.96 -8.38 12.74
C ASP A 86 -10.76 -8.43 11.44
N GLU A 87 -10.49 -9.45 10.63
CA GLU A 87 -11.12 -9.66 9.33
C GLU A 87 -12.62 -9.99 9.43
N ASP A 88 -13.15 -10.17 10.64
CA ASP A 88 -14.57 -10.39 10.90
C ASP A 88 -15.38 -9.09 10.96
N PHE A 89 -14.74 -7.92 11.06
CA PHE A 89 -15.43 -6.63 11.14
C PHE A 89 -15.22 -5.74 9.92
N ILE A 90 -16.32 -5.18 9.41
CA ILE A 90 -16.29 -4.20 8.33
C ILE A 90 -17.26 -3.05 8.60
N ALA A 91 -16.78 -1.82 8.36
CA ALA A 91 -17.59 -0.62 8.49
C ALA A 91 -17.99 -0.11 7.11
N VAL A 92 -19.23 0.36 7.03
CA VAL A 92 -19.87 0.82 5.79
C VAL A 92 -20.63 2.10 6.09
N THR A 93 -20.59 3.05 5.16
CA THR A 93 -21.43 4.24 5.22
C THR A 93 -22.29 4.38 3.98
N THR A 94 -23.45 5.03 4.13
CA THR A 94 -24.37 5.27 3.01
C THR A 94 -24.56 6.76 2.72
N SER A 95 -25.11 7.07 1.55
CA SER A 95 -25.37 8.44 1.11
C SER A 95 -26.43 9.19 1.92
N GLN A 96 -27.22 8.49 2.75
CA GLN A 96 -28.15 9.12 3.70
C GLN A 96 -27.48 9.50 5.04
N GLY A 97 -26.17 9.25 5.20
CA GLY A 97 -25.44 9.55 6.43
C GLY A 97 -25.53 8.47 7.50
N LEU A 98 -25.81 7.23 7.09
CA LEU A 98 -25.80 6.06 7.98
C LEU A 98 -24.38 5.50 8.11
N VAL A 99 -23.97 5.14 9.32
CA VAL A 99 -22.76 4.33 9.60
C VAL A 99 -23.21 2.96 10.12
N VAL A 100 -22.71 1.88 9.53
CA VAL A 100 -23.00 0.50 9.94
C VAL A 100 -21.70 -0.25 10.15
N VAL A 101 -21.60 -1.00 11.25
CA VAL A 101 -20.57 -2.01 11.45
C VAL A 101 -21.20 -3.39 11.33
N TRP A 102 -20.61 -4.23 10.49
CA TRP A 102 -20.98 -5.63 10.32
C TRP A 102 -19.95 -6.54 11.00
N GLU A 103 -20.44 -7.59 11.67
CA GLU A 103 -19.66 -8.78 12.05
C GLU A 103 -19.99 -9.89 11.04
N LEU A 104 -19.00 -10.41 10.34
CA LEU A 104 -19.16 -11.35 9.22
C LEU A 104 -19.39 -12.79 9.68
N GLN A 105 -19.10 -13.11 10.94
CA GLN A 105 -19.19 -14.42 11.58
C GLN A 105 -18.38 -15.52 10.87
N LEU A 106 -17.18 -15.19 10.39
CA LEU A 106 -16.34 -16.06 9.56
C LEU A 106 -16.00 -17.40 10.22
N GLU A 107 -15.61 -17.37 11.50
CA GLU A 107 -15.22 -18.57 12.26
C GLU A 107 -16.42 -19.45 12.62
N ARG A 108 -17.58 -18.82 12.85
CA ARG A 108 -18.79 -19.51 13.33
C ARG A 108 -19.65 -20.05 12.19
N ARG A 109 -19.27 -19.80 10.93
CA ARG A 109 -20.09 -20.08 9.72
C ARG A 109 -21.52 -19.55 9.85
N GLY A 110 -21.70 -18.46 10.58
CA GLY A 110 -22.99 -17.84 10.81
C GLY A 110 -23.33 -16.83 9.70
N ARG A 111 -24.47 -16.16 9.84
CA ARG A 111 -24.86 -15.11 8.89
C ARG A 111 -24.27 -13.77 9.35
N PRO A 112 -23.78 -12.92 8.42
CA PRO A 112 -23.32 -11.59 8.80
C PRO A 112 -24.41 -10.79 9.52
N GLU A 113 -24.03 -10.07 10.58
CA GLU A 113 -24.94 -9.31 11.44
C GLU A 113 -24.53 -7.83 11.52
N ARG A 114 -25.52 -6.94 11.50
CA ARG A 114 -25.32 -5.50 11.78
C ARG A 114 -25.18 -5.31 13.28
N VAL A 115 -23.96 -5.39 13.77
CA VAL A 115 -23.71 -5.29 15.22
C VAL A 115 -23.86 -3.88 15.76
N SER A 116 -23.70 -2.86 14.92
CA SER A 116 -23.78 -1.46 15.36
C SER A 116 -24.22 -0.55 14.20
N VAL A 117 -25.06 0.45 14.50
CA VAL A 117 -25.66 1.36 13.52
C VAL A 117 -25.75 2.76 14.13
N SER A 118 -25.43 3.80 13.34
CA SER A 118 -25.52 5.20 13.75
C SER A 118 -26.07 6.11 12.65
N TRP A 119 -26.92 7.06 13.05
CA TRP A 119 -27.48 8.13 12.22
C TRP A 119 -26.92 9.51 12.56
N GLU A 120 -25.78 9.56 13.24
CA GLU A 120 -25.19 10.82 13.74
C GLU A 120 -24.85 11.82 12.63
N HIS A 121 -24.67 11.33 11.41
CA HIS A 121 -24.34 12.10 10.21
C HIS A 121 -25.53 12.21 9.24
N ARG A 122 -26.77 11.98 9.71
CA ARG A 122 -27.96 12.00 8.84
C ARG A 122 -28.05 13.28 8.02
N GLY A 123 -28.19 13.11 6.70
CA GLY A 123 -28.28 14.23 5.75
C GLY A 123 -26.93 14.88 5.39
N GLN A 124 -25.82 14.40 5.95
CA GLN A 124 -24.47 14.78 5.55
C GLN A 124 -23.78 13.64 4.79
N ASN A 125 -22.89 14.00 3.86
CA ASN A 125 -22.09 13.00 3.15
C ASN A 125 -20.90 12.61 4.04
N ILE A 126 -20.80 11.33 4.38
CA ILE A 126 -19.65 10.81 5.14
C ILE A 126 -18.48 10.63 4.18
N THR A 127 -17.36 11.26 4.49
CA THR A 127 -16.22 11.41 3.59
C THR A 127 -15.02 10.60 4.00
N SER A 128 -14.94 10.16 5.25
CA SER A 128 -13.81 9.37 5.74
C SER A 128 -14.20 8.44 6.89
N LEU A 129 -13.57 7.27 6.91
CA LEU A 129 -13.66 6.27 7.96
C LEU A 129 -12.25 5.87 8.41
N CYS A 130 -12.06 5.65 9.71
CA CYS A 130 -10.86 4.96 10.21
C CYS A 130 -11.19 4.11 11.45
N TRP A 131 -10.42 3.06 11.67
CA TRP A 131 -10.61 2.14 12.78
C TRP A 131 -9.65 2.43 13.93
N ASP A 132 -10.18 2.38 15.15
CA ASP A 132 -9.41 2.01 16.34
C ASP A 132 -9.61 0.51 16.58
N THR A 133 -8.60 -0.26 16.21
CA THR A 133 -8.60 -1.72 16.31
C THR A 133 -8.51 -2.19 17.76
N SER A 134 -7.85 -1.44 18.63
CA SER A 134 -7.66 -1.78 20.05
C SER A 134 -8.97 -1.71 20.82
N SER A 135 -9.77 -0.66 20.59
CA SER A 135 -11.07 -0.48 21.26
C SER A 135 -12.26 -0.96 20.42
N LEU A 136 -12.00 -1.53 19.25
CA LEU A 136 -12.97 -1.97 18.25
C LEU A 136 -14.08 -0.93 17.99
N ARG A 137 -13.67 0.27 17.58
CA ARG A 137 -14.59 1.37 17.21
C ARG A 137 -14.17 1.98 15.88
N VAL A 138 -15.16 2.46 15.13
CA VAL A 138 -14.94 3.15 13.86
C VAL A 138 -15.22 4.64 14.05
N PHE A 139 -14.31 5.48 13.59
CA PHE A 139 -14.52 6.92 13.48
C PHE A 139 -15.08 7.27 12.10
N ALA A 140 -16.01 8.22 12.06
CA ALA A 140 -16.60 8.73 10.85
C ALA A 140 -16.51 10.26 10.83
N GLY A 141 -16.10 10.81 9.69
CA GLY A 141 -16.02 12.24 9.43
C GLY A 141 -16.85 12.62 8.21
N ASP A 142 -17.55 13.76 8.27
CA ASP A 142 -18.47 14.17 7.20
C ASP A 142 -18.12 15.50 6.50
N SER A 143 -18.94 15.83 5.51
CA SER A 143 -18.89 17.07 4.74
C SER A 143 -19.12 18.34 5.57
N GLY A 144 -19.81 18.23 6.71
CA GLY A 144 -20.05 19.33 7.63
C GLY A 144 -18.92 19.55 8.64
N GLY A 145 -17.89 18.70 8.65
CA GLY A 145 -16.80 18.76 9.62
C GLY A 145 -17.08 18.00 10.91
N LYS A 146 -18.22 17.32 11.05
CA LYS A 146 -18.54 16.54 12.25
C LYS A 146 -17.73 15.25 12.26
N VAL A 147 -17.16 14.92 13.41
CA VAL A 147 -16.44 13.66 13.65
C VAL A 147 -17.10 12.93 14.81
N SER A 148 -17.53 11.69 14.58
CA SER A 148 -18.10 10.81 15.59
C SER A 148 -17.39 9.46 15.62
N TYR A 149 -17.62 8.65 16.65
CA TYR A 149 -17.28 7.24 16.61
C TYR A 149 -18.49 6.36 16.93
N LEU A 150 -18.45 5.15 16.40
CA LEU A 150 -19.37 4.06 16.66
C LEU A 150 -18.56 2.86 17.16
N ARG A 151 -18.81 2.40 18.38
CA ARG A 151 -18.20 1.17 18.92
C ARG A 151 -18.88 -0.04 18.29
N ALA A 152 -18.10 -0.98 17.78
CA ALA A 152 -18.63 -2.26 17.34
C ALA A 152 -18.97 -3.10 18.58
N GLY A 153 -20.24 -3.37 18.83
CA GLY A 153 -20.63 -4.39 19.79
C GLY A 153 -20.18 -5.75 19.28
N SER A 154 -19.36 -6.50 20.02
CA SER A 154 -19.08 -7.89 19.64
C SER A 154 -20.17 -8.81 20.20
N SER A 155 -20.69 -9.71 19.37
CA SER A 155 -21.55 -10.81 19.83
C SER A 155 -20.82 -11.76 20.82
N LYS A 156 -19.49 -11.62 20.96
CA LYS A 156 -18.63 -12.42 21.86
C LYS A 156 -18.62 -11.93 23.31
N LEU A 157 -18.93 -10.65 23.57
CA LEU A 157 -19.13 -10.17 24.93
C LEU A 157 -20.54 -10.56 25.37
N GLY A 158 -20.64 -11.54 26.28
CA GLY A 158 -21.91 -12.02 26.81
C GLY A 158 -22.79 -10.89 27.33
N LYS A 159 -24.11 -11.12 27.28
CA LYS A 159 -25.15 -10.27 27.87
C LYS A 159 -24.91 -10.10 29.38
N GLY A 160 -24.04 -9.17 29.78
CA GLY A 160 -23.57 -9.14 31.17
C GLY A 160 -23.00 -7.82 31.70
N SER A 161 -22.87 -6.75 30.91
CA SER A 161 -22.45 -5.45 31.46
C SER A 161 -23.66 -4.60 31.85
N THR A 162 -23.85 -4.39 33.14
CA THR A 162 -24.86 -3.50 33.78
C THR A 162 -24.57 -1.99 33.64
N PHE A 163 -23.56 -1.61 32.85
CA PHE A 163 -23.23 -0.21 32.59
C PHE A 163 -23.82 0.26 31.26
N VAL A 164 -24.39 1.47 31.24
CA VAL A 164 -24.85 2.13 30.01
C VAL A 164 -23.63 2.52 29.19
N ILE A 165 -23.24 1.67 28.25
CA ILE A 165 -22.22 1.99 27.25
C ILE A 165 -22.92 2.75 26.13
N PHE A 166 -22.56 4.02 25.92
CA PHE A 166 -23.00 4.78 24.75
C PHE A 166 -22.28 4.23 23.51
N PRO A 167 -23.00 3.61 22.55
CA PRO A 167 -22.36 3.00 21.39
C PRO A 167 -21.88 4.04 20.39
N VAL A 168 -22.39 5.28 20.47
CA VAL A 168 -22.12 6.40 19.58
C VAL A 168 -21.78 7.63 20.40
N GLN A 169 -20.76 8.38 19.98
CA GLN A 169 -20.44 9.68 20.57
C GLN A 169 -19.84 10.61 19.51
N THR A 170 -20.27 11.88 19.53
CA THR A 170 -19.60 12.94 18.76
C THR A 170 -18.29 13.30 19.46
N VAL A 171 -17.18 13.24 18.73
CA VAL A 171 -15.83 13.56 19.23
C VAL A 171 -15.59 15.05 19.13
N THR A 172 -15.86 15.64 17.97
CA THR A 172 -15.65 17.06 17.70
C THR A 172 -16.35 17.49 16.42
N THR A 173 -16.40 18.81 16.19
CA THR A 173 -16.78 19.41 14.91
C THR A 173 -15.65 20.33 14.49
N VAL A 174 -14.99 20.00 13.38
CA VAL A 174 -13.97 20.85 12.78
C VAL A 174 -14.61 21.90 11.88
N ASP A 175 -13.80 22.87 11.47
CA ASP A 175 -14.22 24.09 10.78
C ASP A 175 -14.59 23.92 9.30
N SER A 176 -14.29 22.78 8.70
CA SER A 176 -14.58 22.49 7.29
C SER A 176 -14.71 20.99 7.03
N ARG A 177 -15.13 20.61 5.81
CA ARG A 177 -15.26 19.21 5.38
C ARG A 177 -14.05 18.37 5.77
N VAL A 178 -14.31 17.21 6.37
CA VAL A 178 -13.27 16.20 6.65
C VAL A 178 -12.82 15.58 5.32
N VAL A 179 -11.52 15.55 5.10
CA VAL A 179 -10.87 14.97 3.92
C VAL A 179 -10.38 13.54 4.22
N GLN A 180 -9.71 13.38 5.35
CA GLN A 180 -9.12 12.09 5.74
C GLN A 180 -9.01 11.98 7.26
N LEU A 181 -9.35 10.82 7.79
CA LEU A 181 -9.10 10.42 9.17
C LEU A 181 -7.97 9.40 9.25
N GLY A 182 -7.26 9.40 10.38
CA GLY A 182 -6.30 8.36 10.73
C GLY A 182 -6.35 8.10 12.22
N TYR A 183 -6.07 6.87 12.65
CA TYR A 183 -6.01 6.54 14.07
C TYR A 183 -4.78 5.70 14.35
N GLN A 184 -4.04 6.06 15.39
CA GLN A 184 -2.90 5.29 15.87
C GLN A 184 -2.63 5.61 17.33
N ASP A 185 -2.36 4.59 18.16
CA ASP A 185 -1.87 4.71 19.55
C ASP A 185 -2.58 5.79 20.39
N GLY A 186 -3.93 5.74 20.44
CA GLY A 186 -4.73 6.68 21.23
C GLY A 186 -4.95 8.05 20.58
N ARG A 187 -4.38 8.30 19.40
CA ARG A 187 -4.49 9.56 18.67
C ARG A 187 -5.39 9.44 17.44
N LEU A 188 -6.35 10.35 17.34
CA LEU A 188 -7.17 10.56 16.14
C LEU A 188 -6.63 11.76 15.36
N LEU A 189 -6.26 11.52 14.11
CA LEU A 189 -5.87 12.52 13.15
C LEU A 189 -7.08 12.92 12.31
N VAL A 190 -7.34 14.22 12.19
CA VAL A 190 -8.44 14.79 11.41
C VAL A 190 -7.88 15.79 10.41
N SER A 191 -7.86 15.40 9.14
CA SER A 191 -7.47 16.25 8.02
C SER A 191 -8.72 16.93 7.45
N SER A 192 -8.83 18.26 7.49
CA SER A 192 -9.94 19.04 6.88
C SER A 192 -9.46 19.88 5.69
N LEU A 193 -10.37 20.54 4.96
CA LEU A 193 -10.00 21.42 3.82
C LEU A 193 -9.04 22.55 4.22
N SER A 194 -9.18 23.03 5.45
CA SER A 194 -8.51 24.24 5.94
C SER A 194 -7.33 23.94 6.86
N ARG A 195 -7.40 22.85 7.64
CA ARG A 195 -6.44 22.55 8.72
C ARG A 195 -6.26 21.04 8.90
N CYS A 196 -5.30 20.68 9.75
CA CYS A 196 -5.08 19.31 10.20
C CYS A 196 -5.02 19.33 11.72
N TYR A 197 -5.74 18.40 12.36
CA TYR A 197 -5.91 18.33 13.80
C TYR A 197 -5.46 16.97 14.31
N LEU A 198 -4.92 16.96 15.51
CA LEU A 198 -4.56 15.75 16.21
C LEU A 198 -5.27 15.77 17.56
N CYS A 199 -5.99 14.69 17.86
CA CYS A 199 -6.81 14.54 19.06
C CYS A 199 -6.27 13.38 19.90
N ASP A 200 -6.02 13.65 21.17
CA ASP A 200 -5.83 12.63 22.19
C ASP A 200 -7.19 12.10 22.64
N THR A 201 -7.52 10.87 22.23
CA THR A 201 -8.84 10.28 22.51
C THR A 201 -9.02 9.81 23.95
N GLU A 202 -7.94 9.72 24.73
CA GLU A 202 -8.01 9.37 26.16
C GLU A 202 -8.16 10.62 27.02
N LYS A 203 -7.43 11.69 26.67
CA LYS A 203 -7.45 12.96 27.41
C LYS A 203 -8.45 13.97 26.87
N GLU A 204 -9.12 13.64 25.76
CA GLU A 204 -10.05 14.51 25.02
C GLU A 204 -9.44 15.88 24.69
N LYS A 205 -8.14 15.89 24.35
CA LYS A 205 -7.41 17.12 24.03
C LYS A 205 -7.15 17.22 22.54
N PHE A 206 -7.34 18.42 22.00
CA PHE A 206 -7.26 18.70 20.57
C PHE A 206 -6.15 19.72 20.31
N TRP A 207 -5.30 19.42 19.34
CA TRP A 207 -4.22 20.29 18.88
C TRP A 207 -4.30 20.46 17.38
N ARG A 208 -3.88 21.63 16.91
CA ARG A 208 -3.65 21.87 15.50
C ARG A 208 -2.26 21.40 15.13
N VAL A 209 -2.13 20.73 13.99
CA VAL A 209 -0.85 20.31 13.43
C VAL A 209 -0.22 21.50 12.69
N GLY A 210 0.78 22.09 13.32
CA GLY A 210 1.39 23.35 12.88
C GLY A 210 0.44 24.55 12.92
N ASN A 211 0.93 25.70 12.42
CA ASN A 211 0.23 26.97 12.54
C ASN A 211 -0.33 27.56 11.24
N LYS A 212 0.17 27.12 10.08
CA LYS A 212 -0.32 27.61 8.79
C LYS A 212 -1.54 26.83 8.33
N GLU A 213 -2.50 27.57 7.82
CA GLU A 213 -3.70 27.02 7.19
C GLU A 213 -3.38 26.54 5.78
N ARG A 214 -4.33 25.86 5.18
CA ARG A 214 -4.32 25.40 3.79
C ARG A 214 -5.71 25.64 3.21
N ASP A 215 -5.83 25.52 1.91
CA ASP A 215 -7.10 25.63 1.21
C ASP A 215 -7.15 24.59 0.09
N GLY A 216 -7.97 23.56 0.29
CA GLY A 216 -8.16 22.46 -0.65
C GLY A 216 -8.13 21.07 -0.01
N GLU A 217 -8.32 20.05 -0.83
CA GLU A 217 -8.26 18.66 -0.39
C GLU A 217 -6.81 18.23 -0.20
N TYR A 218 -6.43 18.01 1.05
CA TYR A 218 -5.09 17.57 1.42
C TYR A 218 -5.16 16.48 2.48
N GLY A 219 -4.48 15.37 2.23
CA GLY A 219 -4.44 14.20 3.09
C GLY A 219 -3.52 14.36 4.30
N ALA A 220 -3.67 13.44 5.24
CA ALA A 220 -2.73 13.25 6.33
C ALA A 220 -2.79 11.81 6.84
N CYS A 221 -1.66 11.25 7.23
CA CYS A 221 -1.61 9.91 7.81
C CYS A 221 -0.52 9.78 8.87
N PHE A 222 -0.71 8.84 9.78
CA PHE A 222 0.36 8.37 10.63
C PHE A 222 1.36 7.53 9.84
N PHE A 223 2.59 7.53 10.32
CA PHE A 223 3.69 6.82 9.73
C PHE A 223 4.39 6.02 10.84
N PRO A 224 4.08 4.72 10.94
CA PRO A 224 4.66 3.84 11.95
C PRO A 224 6.18 3.77 11.79
N GLN A 225 6.92 4.10 12.85
CA GLN A 225 8.36 3.86 12.87
C GLN A 225 8.62 2.35 12.96
N ASN A 226 9.57 1.87 12.17
CA ASN A 226 9.80 0.44 11.97
C ASN A 226 10.26 -0.23 13.29
N ARG A 227 9.69 -1.40 13.60
CA ARG A 227 9.90 -2.16 14.86
C ARG A 227 11.34 -2.63 15.13
N GLY A 228 12.32 -2.33 14.27
CA GLY A 228 13.65 -2.95 14.30
C GLY A 228 14.85 -2.06 14.67
N LEU A 229 14.77 -0.73 14.52
CA LEU A 229 15.94 0.15 14.71
C LEU A 229 15.71 1.31 15.70
N LEU A 230 14.45 1.64 16.00
CA LEU A 230 14.06 2.77 16.87
C LEU A 230 12.91 2.35 17.81
N VAL A 231 13.06 1.20 18.47
CA VAL A 231 12.08 0.70 19.45
C VAL A 231 11.86 1.77 20.53
N GLY A 232 10.64 2.32 20.59
CA GLY A 232 10.22 3.29 21.61
C GLY A 232 10.06 4.74 21.15
N GLN A 233 10.36 5.10 19.90
CA GLN A 233 10.03 6.43 19.38
C GLN A 233 8.56 6.50 18.95
N PRO A 234 7.84 7.60 19.26
CA PRO A 234 6.45 7.75 18.86
C PRO A 234 6.32 7.86 17.33
N PRO A 235 5.19 7.42 16.74
CA PRO A 235 4.99 7.50 15.30
C PRO A 235 4.99 8.96 14.82
N LEU A 236 5.43 9.16 13.58
CA LEU A 236 5.41 10.46 12.94
C LEU A 236 4.07 10.68 12.23
N LEU A 237 3.76 11.95 12.01
CA LEU A 237 2.60 12.39 11.26
C LEU A 237 3.06 13.07 9.98
N TYR A 238 2.47 12.70 8.84
CA TYR A 238 2.66 13.41 7.58
C TYR A 238 1.37 14.10 7.15
N CYS A 239 1.48 15.38 6.79
CA CYS A 239 0.34 16.21 6.39
C CYS A 239 0.64 16.92 5.07
N ALA A 240 -0.18 16.67 4.05
CA ALA A 240 -0.07 17.33 2.75
C ALA A 240 -0.39 18.82 2.84
N ARG A 241 0.30 19.61 2.01
CA ARG A 241 0.23 21.07 1.95
C ARG A 241 0.33 21.56 0.49
N PRO A 242 -0.19 22.77 0.21
CA PRO A 242 -0.12 23.36 -1.13
C PRO A 242 1.29 23.40 -1.73
N GLY A 243 1.37 23.15 -3.04
CA GLY A 243 2.61 23.21 -3.81
C GLY A 243 3.47 21.94 -3.74
N SER A 244 2.86 20.76 -3.70
CA SER A 244 3.54 19.46 -3.57
C SER A 244 4.42 19.39 -2.32
N ARG A 245 3.92 19.91 -1.19
CA ARG A 245 4.63 19.92 0.09
C ARG A 245 4.01 18.91 1.05
N ILE A 246 4.83 18.32 1.90
CA ILE A 246 4.38 17.47 3.00
C ILE A 246 5.09 17.92 4.27
N TRP A 247 4.32 18.22 5.30
CA TRP A 247 4.87 18.45 6.64
C TRP A 247 5.08 17.12 7.33
N GLU A 248 6.25 16.96 7.92
CA GLU A 248 6.52 15.95 8.93
C GLU A 248 6.30 16.59 10.29
N ALA A 249 5.52 15.94 11.13
CA ALA A 249 5.17 16.43 12.44
C ALA A 249 5.32 15.35 13.51
N SER A 250 5.58 15.79 14.73
CA SER A 250 5.63 14.94 15.90
C SER A 250 4.23 14.44 16.28
N PHE A 251 4.20 13.46 17.18
CA PHE A 251 2.95 12.94 17.76
C PHE A 251 2.26 13.90 18.75
N THR A 252 2.77 15.13 18.88
CA THR A 252 2.14 16.24 19.60
C THR A 252 1.63 17.34 18.67
N GLY A 253 1.81 17.19 17.35
CA GLY A 253 1.34 18.16 16.34
C GLY A 253 2.34 19.27 16.00
N GLU A 254 3.57 19.19 16.52
CA GLU A 254 4.65 20.13 16.18
C GLU A 254 5.24 19.77 14.81
N VAL A 255 5.42 20.76 13.93
CA VAL A 255 6.02 20.53 12.60
C VAL A 255 7.53 20.47 12.74
N LEU A 256 8.10 19.31 12.40
CA LEU A 256 9.53 19.03 12.47
C LEU A 256 10.24 19.44 11.18
N SER A 257 9.64 19.14 10.02
CA SER A 257 10.24 19.45 8.72
C SER A 257 9.18 19.65 7.63
N THR A 258 9.60 20.27 6.52
CA THR A 258 8.77 20.47 5.32
C THR A 258 9.47 19.86 4.12
N HIS A 259 8.95 18.73 3.65
CA HIS A 259 9.36 18.05 2.43
C HIS A 259 8.78 18.79 1.22
N GLN A 260 9.62 19.11 0.23
CA GLN A 260 9.23 19.90 -0.95
C GLN A 260 9.46 19.10 -2.24
N PHE A 261 8.38 18.52 -2.79
CA PHE A 261 8.48 17.60 -3.93
C PHE A 261 8.30 18.27 -5.30
N LYS A 262 7.88 19.55 -5.37
CA LYS A 262 7.58 20.22 -6.65
C LYS A 262 8.68 20.07 -7.70
N GLN A 263 9.95 20.30 -7.31
CA GLN A 263 11.09 20.16 -8.20
C GLN A 263 11.49 18.69 -8.41
N LEU A 264 11.36 17.85 -7.38
CA LEU A 264 11.69 16.42 -7.46
C LEU A 264 10.74 15.65 -8.40
N LEU A 265 9.50 16.13 -8.55
CA LEU A 265 8.50 15.61 -9.49
C LEU A 265 8.76 16.01 -10.95
N ALA A 266 9.81 16.81 -11.24
CA ALA A 266 10.23 17.11 -12.60
C ALA A 266 10.97 15.92 -13.28
N CYS A 267 11.11 14.79 -12.59
CA CYS A 267 11.60 13.54 -13.19
C CYS A 267 10.56 12.93 -14.15
N PRO A 268 10.98 12.15 -15.15
CA PRO A 268 10.05 11.43 -16.02
C PRO A 268 9.25 10.36 -15.26
N PRO A 269 8.01 10.04 -15.66
CA PRO A 269 7.24 8.97 -15.04
C PRO A 269 7.87 7.61 -15.35
N LEU A 270 7.85 6.71 -14.37
CA LEU A 270 8.21 5.31 -14.61
C LEU A 270 7.05 4.59 -15.32
N PRO A 271 7.36 3.69 -16.27
CA PRO A 271 6.33 2.96 -17.01
C PRO A 271 5.55 2.04 -16.08
N LEU A 272 4.23 2.03 -16.25
CA LEU A 272 3.38 0.98 -15.67
C LEU A 272 3.64 -0.32 -16.41
N ILE A 273 4.05 -1.37 -15.70
CA ILE A 273 4.19 -2.69 -16.29
C ILE A 273 2.82 -3.37 -16.24
N THR A 274 2.16 -3.53 -17.39
CA THR A 274 0.82 -4.13 -17.45
C THR A 274 0.73 -5.08 -18.64
N TYR A 275 -0.11 -6.10 -18.54
CA TYR A 275 -0.44 -6.98 -19.65
C TYR A 275 -1.28 -6.29 -20.73
N ARG A 276 -1.82 -5.10 -20.46
CA ARG A 276 -2.77 -4.38 -21.34
C ARG A 276 -2.06 -3.61 -22.45
N ASN A 277 -0.91 -3.02 -22.15
CA ASN A 277 -0.17 -2.12 -23.03
C ASN A 277 1.33 -2.41 -22.95
N GLU A 278 2.05 -2.16 -24.04
CA GLU A 278 3.52 -2.20 -24.00
C GLU A 278 4.07 -1.10 -23.08
N PRO A 279 5.07 -1.41 -22.25
CA PRO A 279 5.67 -0.43 -21.36
C PRO A 279 6.44 0.59 -22.18
N ASN A 280 6.20 1.87 -21.91
CA ASN A 280 6.85 2.97 -22.60
C ASN A 280 7.45 3.94 -21.59
N TYR A 281 8.77 4.00 -21.57
CA TYR A 281 9.51 4.98 -20.77
C TYR A 281 10.02 6.10 -21.68
N ASN A 282 9.57 7.33 -21.42
CA ASN A 282 10.10 8.51 -22.10
C ASN A 282 11.06 9.23 -21.15
N PRO A 283 12.38 9.27 -21.43
CA PRO A 283 13.37 9.90 -20.54
C PRO A 283 13.30 11.43 -20.54
N ALA A 284 12.42 12.05 -21.34
CA ALA A 284 12.28 13.49 -21.39
C ALA A 284 11.87 14.06 -20.02
N GLN A 285 12.65 15.03 -19.55
CA GLN A 285 12.39 15.72 -18.29
C GLN A 285 11.02 16.40 -18.32
N LYS A 286 10.30 16.32 -17.21
CA LYS A 286 9.00 16.97 -17.05
C LYS A 286 9.16 18.34 -16.39
N SER A 287 8.15 19.18 -16.51
CA SER A 287 8.11 20.44 -15.76
C SER A 287 7.87 20.17 -14.27
N PRO A 288 8.34 21.05 -13.37
CA PRO A 288 8.03 20.95 -11.95
C PRO A 288 6.52 20.92 -11.69
N GLN A 289 6.06 19.95 -10.91
CA GLN A 289 4.62 19.69 -10.73
C GLN A 289 4.13 20.29 -9.40
N SER A 290 3.14 21.17 -9.46
CA SER A 290 2.47 21.73 -8.28
C SER A 290 1.12 21.05 -8.08
N LEU A 291 1.12 19.96 -7.33
CA LEU A 291 -0.01 19.06 -7.15
C LEU A 291 -0.66 19.27 -5.78
N ALA A 292 -1.94 18.95 -5.70
CA ALA A 292 -2.61 18.66 -4.44
C ALA A 292 -2.44 17.16 -4.14
N PHE A 293 -2.17 16.82 -2.87
CA PHE A 293 -2.10 15.44 -2.42
C PHE A 293 -3.35 15.15 -1.58
N PRO A 294 -4.47 14.72 -2.21
CA PRO A 294 -5.80 14.69 -1.59
C PRO A 294 -5.89 13.72 -0.41
N LYS A 295 -5.19 12.58 -0.50
CA LYS A 295 -5.05 11.59 0.57
C LYS A 295 -3.58 11.18 0.66
N LEU A 296 -3.12 10.91 1.88
CA LEU A 296 -1.81 10.29 2.12
C LEU A 296 -2.03 8.92 2.73
N LEU A 297 -1.42 7.88 2.16
CA LEU A 297 -1.51 6.52 2.68
C LEU A 297 -0.12 6.00 3.05
N TYR A 298 -0.03 5.32 4.19
CA TYR A 298 1.15 4.50 4.49
C TYR A 298 1.15 3.29 3.56
N PHE A 299 2.25 3.08 2.83
CA PHE A 299 2.32 2.09 1.77
C PHE A 299 3.63 1.28 1.81
N GLY A 300 3.50 -0.04 1.64
CA GLY A 300 4.60 -0.99 1.73
C GLY A 300 5.33 -0.89 3.08
N ASP A 301 6.66 -1.00 3.03
CA ASP A 301 7.52 -0.76 4.16
C ASP A 301 8.15 0.62 4.02
N GLN A 302 7.63 1.59 4.78
CA GLN A 302 8.22 2.92 4.92
C GLN A 302 8.01 3.90 3.74
N ASN A 303 6.93 3.80 2.95
CA ASN A 303 6.61 4.80 1.91
C ASN A 303 5.30 5.53 2.16
N LEU A 304 5.17 6.70 1.55
CA LEU A 304 3.92 7.44 1.43
C LEU A 304 3.38 7.34 0.01
N LEU A 305 2.10 7.04 -0.13
CA LEU A 305 1.38 7.01 -1.39
C LEU A 305 0.32 8.11 -1.44
N THR A 306 0.24 8.79 -2.58
CA THR A 306 -0.85 9.70 -2.97
C THR A 306 -1.14 9.54 -4.45
N TRP A 307 -2.26 10.06 -4.91
CA TRP A 307 -2.61 10.07 -6.33
C TRP A 307 -3.28 11.38 -6.72
N THR A 308 -3.32 11.62 -8.02
CA THR A 308 -4.23 12.56 -8.69
C THR A 308 -5.21 11.76 -9.55
N ASP A 309 -6.04 12.44 -10.33
CA ASP A 309 -6.87 11.81 -11.36
C ASP A 309 -6.07 11.13 -12.50
N SER A 310 -4.75 11.36 -12.56
CA SER A 310 -3.91 11.05 -13.72
C SER A 310 -2.63 10.28 -13.39
N ALA A 311 -2.24 10.18 -12.12
CA ALA A 311 -1.04 9.48 -11.72
C ALA A 311 -1.04 9.03 -10.26
N VAL A 312 -0.23 8.01 -9.98
CA VAL A 312 0.14 7.56 -8.63
C VAL A 312 1.53 8.07 -8.31
N TYR A 313 1.73 8.55 -7.09
CA TYR A 313 2.99 9.09 -6.59
C TYR A 313 3.39 8.38 -5.30
N ILE A 314 4.64 7.94 -5.22
CA ILE A 314 5.20 7.25 -4.06
C ILE A 314 6.46 7.96 -3.61
N PHE A 315 6.53 8.27 -2.32
CA PHE A 315 7.64 8.99 -1.71
C PHE A 315 8.26 8.16 -0.59
N THR A 316 9.56 8.35 -0.38
CA THR A 316 10.29 7.83 0.78
C THR A 316 10.62 9.03 1.67
N PRO A 317 9.76 9.34 2.66
CA PRO A 317 9.82 10.60 3.39
C PRO A 317 11.10 10.77 4.23
N GLN A 318 11.69 9.69 4.74
CA GLN A 318 12.90 9.73 5.59
C GLN A 318 14.09 10.36 4.85
N ASN A 319 14.15 10.17 3.52
CA ASN A 319 15.19 10.70 2.67
C ASN A 319 14.71 11.90 1.83
N GLY A 320 13.44 12.30 1.97
CA GLY A 320 12.83 13.36 1.17
C GLY A 320 12.82 13.07 -0.34
N GLN A 321 12.74 11.80 -0.75
CA GLN A 321 12.88 11.38 -2.15
C GLN A 321 11.54 10.98 -2.78
N VAL A 322 11.44 11.21 -4.09
CA VAL A 322 10.41 10.59 -4.94
C VAL A 322 10.90 9.19 -5.26
N LEU A 323 10.17 8.17 -4.81
CA LEU A 323 10.51 6.78 -5.08
C LEU A 323 10.18 6.44 -6.54
N LEU A 324 8.96 6.78 -6.95
CA LEU A 324 8.50 6.78 -8.34
C LEU A 324 7.20 7.56 -8.45
N TRP A 325 6.84 7.88 -9.68
CA TRP A 325 5.47 8.20 -10.04
C TRP A 325 5.16 7.61 -11.41
N THR A 326 3.91 7.23 -11.61
CA THR A 326 3.47 6.51 -12.80
C THR A 326 2.11 7.04 -13.23
N GLU A 327 1.96 7.28 -14.54
CA GLU A 327 0.70 7.73 -15.12
C GLU A 327 -0.34 6.61 -15.06
N VAL A 328 -1.46 6.89 -14.37
CA VAL A 328 -2.60 5.99 -14.21
C VAL A 328 -3.84 6.89 -14.29
N LYS A 329 -4.55 6.81 -15.42
CA LYS A 329 -5.62 7.75 -15.75
C LYS A 329 -6.93 7.40 -15.06
N ASP A 330 -7.75 8.44 -14.89
CA ASP A 330 -9.13 8.36 -14.41
C ASP A 330 -9.24 7.77 -13.01
N LEU A 331 -8.29 8.08 -12.11
CA LEU A 331 -8.31 7.58 -10.73
C LEU A 331 -9.31 8.34 -9.85
N VAL A 332 -10.15 7.60 -9.13
CA VAL A 332 -11.13 8.15 -8.19
C VAL A 332 -10.75 7.84 -6.75
N ASP A 333 -10.42 6.59 -6.45
CA ASP A 333 -10.03 6.17 -5.11
C ASP A 333 -8.99 5.06 -5.17
N VAL A 334 -8.13 5.01 -4.15
CA VAL A 334 -7.07 4.01 -4.03
C VAL A 334 -7.09 3.44 -2.63
N ALA A 335 -7.15 2.12 -2.52
CA ALA A 335 -6.94 1.41 -1.26
C ALA A 335 -5.68 0.57 -1.32
N VAL A 336 -4.99 0.44 -0.19
CA VAL A 336 -3.69 -0.24 -0.12
C VAL A 336 -3.67 -1.32 0.96
N HIS A 337 -2.95 -2.40 0.69
CA HIS A 337 -2.59 -3.40 1.67
C HIS A 337 -1.17 -3.89 1.40
N ARG A 338 -0.26 -3.67 2.35
CA ARG A 338 1.18 -3.93 2.16
C ARG A 338 1.68 -3.17 0.91
N SER A 339 2.30 -3.87 -0.03
CA SER A 339 2.81 -3.33 -1.30
C SER A 339 1.82 -3.46 -2.45
N GLU A 340 0.55 -3.76 -2.18
CA GLU A 340 -0.50 -3.85 -3.18
C GLU A 340 -1.42 -2.63 -3.08
N LEU A 341 -1.85 -2.13 -4.24
CA LEU A 341 -2.80 -1.04 -4.35
C LEU A 341 -3.91 -1.41 -5.33
N PHE A 342 -5.13 -0.98 -4.97
CA PHE A 342 -6.35 -1.23 -5.71
C PHE A 342 -6.91 0.12 -6.13
N CYS A 343 -6.97 0.35 -7.43
CA CYS A 343 -7.32 1.62 -8.04
C CYS A 343 -8.73 1.55 -8.63
N LEU A 344 -9.68 2.30 -8.05
CA LEU A 344 -10.98 2.51 -8.67
C LEU A 344 -10.87 3.65 -9.68
N HIS A 345 -11.31 3.36 -10.91
CA HIS A 345 -11.36 4.34 -11.98
C HIS A 345 -12.76 4.96 -12.13
N GLY A 346 -12.85 6.17 -12.67
CA GLY A 346 -14.11 6.87 -12.95
C GLY A 346 -15.01 6.12 -13.94
N SER A 347 -14.42 5.31 -14.81
CA SER A 347 -15.12 4.37 -15.68
C SER A 347 -15.80 3.21 -14.95
N GLY A 348 -15.51 3.00 -13.66
CA GLY A 348 -15.97 1.86 -12.86
C GLY A 348 -15.02 0.65 -12.91
N ARG A 349 -13.96 0.71 -13.71
CA ARG A 349 -12.90 -0.32 -13.74
C ARG A 349 -12.12 -0.33 -12.42
N LEU A 350 -11.58 -1.50 -12.08
CA LEU A 350 -10.68 -1.71 -10.97
C LEU A 350 -9.33 -2.24 -11.48
N SER A 351 -8.23 -1.61 -11.09
CA SER A 351 -6.88 -2.10 -11.39
C SER A 351 -6.20 -2.56 -10.10
N HIS A 352 -5.51 -3.70 -10.14
CA HIS A 352 -4.72 -4.22 -9.02
C HIS A 352 -3.24 -4.14 -9.37
N LEU A 353 -2.54 -3.22 -8.71
CA LEU A 353 -1.12 -2.96 -8.95
C LEU A 353 -0.31 -3.40 -7.74
N SER A 354 0.91 -3.87 -8.00
CA SER A 354 1.90 -4.23 -6.98
C SER A 354 3.14 -3.36 -7.14
N LEU A 355 3.66 -2.83 -6.04
CA LEU A 355 4.99 -2.24 -5.97
C LEU A 355 6.00 -3.34 -5.63
N LEU A 356 6.98 -3.56 -6.51
CA LEU A 356 8.00 -4.59 -6.31
C LEU A 356 9.32 -4.25 -7.04
N PRO A 357 10.45 -4.86 -6.64
CA PRO A 357 11.70 -4.75 -7.39
C PRO A 357 11.58 -5.25 -8.83
N ALA A 358 12.28 -4.60 -9.75
CA ALA A 358 12.21 -4.92 -11.17
C ALA A 358 12.61 -6.38 -11.47
N GLU A 359 13.62 -6.92 -10.77
CA GLU A 359 14.03 -8.32 -10.90
C GLU A 359 12.94 -9.31 -10.43
N ARG A 360 12.15 -8.94 -9.42
CA ARG A 360 10.98 -9.72 -8.98
C ARG A 360 9.81 -9.58 -9.95
N CYS A 361 9.69 -8.44 -10.62
CA CYS A 361 8.72 -8.25 -11.69
C CYS A 361 9.02 -9.19 -12.86
N VAL A 362 10.28 -9.23 -13.32
CA VAL A 362 10.74 -10.17 -14.37
C VAL A 362 10.44 -11.60 -13.98
N GLU A 363 10.81 -12.02 -12.76
CA GLU A 363 10.53 -13.37 -12.26
C GLU A 363 9.04 -13.73 -12.35
N ARG A 364 8.14 -12.83 -11.92
CA ARG A 364 6.70 -13.05 -11.99
C ARG A 364 6.18 -13.11 -13.43
N LEU A 365 6.70 -12.27 -14.33
CA LEU A 365 6.32 -12.28 -15.75
C LEU A 365 6.74 -13.58 -16.44
N LEU A 366 7.94 -14.09 -16.13
CA LEU A 366 8.43 -15.38 -16.63
C LEU A 366 7.55 -16.54 -16.17
N ARG A 367 7.13 -16.56 -14.90
CA ARG A 367 6.22 -17.59 -14.37
C ARG A 367 4.83 -17.56 -15.05
N ARG A 368 4.46 -16.42 -15.63
CA ARG A 368 3.19 -16.22 -16.37
C ARG A 368 3.37 -16.29 -17.89
N GLU A 369 4.54 -16.72 -18.37
CA GLU A 369 4.85 -16.85 -19.80
C GLU A 369 4.69 -15.55 -20.61
N SER A 370 4.80 -14.40 -19.94
CA SER A 370 4.72 -13.08 -20.58
C SER A 370 6.11 -12.67 -21.10
N TRP A 371 6.60 -13.39 -22.12
CA TRP A 371 7.98 -13.32 -22.59
C TRP A 371 8.38 -11.93 -23.09
N THR A 372 7.57 -11.32 -23.96
CA THR A 372 7.88 -10.00 -24.54
C THR A 372 7.95 -8.92 -23.46
N LEU A 373 7.02 -8.94 -22.50
CA LEU A 373 6.99 -8.00 -21.38
C LEU A 373 8.16 -8.22 -20.43
N ALA A 374 8.48 -9.48 -20.12
CA ALA A 374 9.64 -9.82 -19.28
C ALA A 374 10.95 -9.31 -19.90
N ALA A 375 11.15 -9.54 -21.21
CA ALA A 375 12.33 -9.05 -21.92
C ALA A 375 12.40 -7.51 -21.94
N ALA A 376 11.26 -6.85 -22.17
CA ALA A 376 11.19 -5.38 -22.13
C ALA A 376 11.60 -4.83 -20.74
N VAL A 377 11.13 -5.45 -19.66
CA VAL A 377 11.52 -5.08 -18.28
C VAL A 377 13.01 -5.33 -18.03
N CYS A 378 13.57 -6.44 -18.52
CA CYS A 378 15.02 -6.68 -18.43
C CYS A 378 15.84 -5.57 -19.11
N CYS A 379 15.44 -5.16 -20.31
CA CYS A 379 16.13 -4.10 -21.06
C CYS A 379 15.98 -2.72 -20.41
N MET A 380 14.76 -2.37 -19.94
CA MET A 380 14.52 -1.10 -19.25
C MET A 380 15.27 -1.01 -17.93
N PHE A 381 15.24 -2.06 -17.12
CA PHE A 381 15.80 -2.09 -15.76
C PHE A 381 17.09 -2.91 -15.69
N GLN A 382 17.96 -2.74 -16.69
CA GLN A 382 19.21 -3.50 -16.79
C GLN A 382 20.07 -3.42 -15.52
N HIS A 383 20.08 -2.28 -14.81
CA HIS A 383 20.80 -2.08 -13.54
C HIS A 383 20.24 -2.88 -12.36
N ALA A 384 18.97 -3.27 -12.41
CA ALA A 384 18.34 -4.10 -11.39
C ALA A 384 18.56 -5.60 -11.67
N VAL A 385 18.72 -5.97 -12.95
CA VAL A 385 18.89 -7.38 -13.39
C VAL A 385 20.36 -7.80 -13.49
N ALA A 386 21.25 -6.89 -13.89
CA ALA A 386 22.69 -7.16 -14.05
C ALA A 386 23.41 -7.65 -12.77
N PRO A 387 23.11 -7.12 -11.56
CA PRO A 387 23.85 -7.46 -10.36
C PRO A 387 23.72 -8.93 -9.93
N SER A 388 24.78 -9.48 -9.34
CA SER A 388 24.87 -10.85 -8.82
C SER A 388 23.72 -11.22 -7.85
N ARG A 389 23.24 -10.26 -7.05
CA ARG A 389 22.09 -10.45 -6.15
C ARG A 389 20.78 -10.80 -6.87
N ALA A 390 20.59 -10.31 -8.10
CA ALA A 390 19.38 -10.54 -8.88
C ALA A 390 19.33 -11.98 -9.45
N ARG A 391 20.47 -12.69 -9.50
CA ARG A 391 20.58 -14.08 -9.99
C ARG A 391 19.73 -15.07 -9.21
N LYS A 392 19.37 -14.77 -7.96
CA LYS A 392 18.44 -15.57 -7.17
C LYS A 392 17.02 -15.57 -7.75
N CYS A 393 16.61 -14.48 -8.40
CA CYS A 393 15.27 -14.31 -8.96
C CYS A 393 15.27 -14.52 -10.48
N VAL A 394 16.35 -14.09 -11.15
CA VAL A 394 16.50 -14.12 -12.61
C VAL A 394 17.87 -14.75 -12.96
N PRO A 395 18.01 -16.09 -12.86
CA PRO A 395 19.23 -16.78 -13.21
C PRO A 395 19.46 -16.82 -14.74
N LEU A 396 20.69 -17.14 -15.18
CA LEU A 396 21.09 -17.03 -16.58
C LEU A 396 20.30 -17.98 -17.50
N ASP A 397 20.05 -19.20 -17.05
CA ASP A 397 19.22 -20.20 -17.73
C ASP A 397 17.81 -19.67 -18.03
N ARG A 398 17.23 -18.91 -17.10
CA ARG A 398 15.92 -18.26 -17.30
C ARG A 398 15.97 -17.15 -18.35
N LEU A 399 17.07 -16.40 -18.44
CA LEU A 399 17.26 -15.38 -19.47
C LEU A 399 17.53 -15.98 -20.84
N GLU A 400 18.30 -17.07 -20.91
CA GLU A 400 18.49 -17.84 -22.15
C GLU A 400 17.17 -18.45 -22.63
N HIS A 401 16.38 -19.02 -21.71
CA HIS A 401 15.05 -19.53 -22.04
C HIS A 401 14.12 -18.41 -22.53
N LEU A 402 14.08 -17.28 -21.83
CA LEU A 402 13.32 -16.10 -22.23
C LEU A 402 13.67 -15.67 -23.67
N LYS A 403 14.96 -15.56 -23.98
CA LYS A 403 15.46 -15.22 -25.31
C LYS A 403 14.98 -16.24 -26.35
N ALA A 404 15.03 -17.53 -26.06
CA ALA A 404 14.58 -18.58 -26.96
C ALA A 404 13.07 -18.53 -27.27
N GLN A 405 12.25 -17.96 -26.37
CA GLN A 405 10.81 -17.77 -26.58
C GLN A 405 10.47 -16.53 -27.43
N LEU A 406 11.44 -15.65 -27.70
CA LEU A 406 11.22 -14.47 -28.54
C LEU A 406 11.38 -14.80 -30.03
N SER A 407 10.42 -14.37 -30.83
CA SER A 407 10.50 -14.50 -32.30
C SER A 407 11.47 -13.48 -32.91
N SER A 408 12.51 -13.99 -33.58
CA SER A 408 13.50 -13.18 -34.31
C SER A 408 12.93 -12.35 -35.46
N ARG A 409 11.76 -12.75 -35.99
CA ARG A 409 11.06 -12.01 -37.04
C ARG A 409 10.35 -10.77 -36.52
N THR A 410 9.82 -10.83 -35.30
CA THR A 410 8.96 -9.78 -34.72
C THR A 410 9.72 -8.90 -33.74
N HIS A 411 10.70 -9.45 -33.02
CA HIS A 411 11.41 -8.77 -31.93
C HIS A 411 12.95 -8.78 -32.07
N PRO A 412 13.54 -8.54 -33.26
CA PRO A 412 15.00 -8.63 -33.43
C PRO A 412 15.76 -7.64 -32.53
N GLU A 413 15.26 -6.40 -32.44
CA GLU A 413 15.88 -5.36 -31.61
C GLU A 413 15.85 -5.69 -30.11
N LEU A 414 14.72 -6.23 -29.64
CA LEU A 414 14.55 -6.62 -28.24
C LEU A 414 15.49 -7.77 -27.86
N ILE A 415 15.69 -8.73 -28.77
CA ILE A 415 16.64 -9.84 -28.60
C ILE A 415 18.07 -9.30 -28.50
N ASN A 416 18.46 -8.38 -29.39
CA ASN A 416 19.80 -7.77 -29.36
C ASN A 416 20.04 -7.03 -28.03
N GLN A 417 19.09 -6.21 -27.59
CA GLN A 417 19.21 -5.52 -26.29
C GLN A 417 19.26 -6.49 -25.12
N LEU A 418 18.49 -7.58 -25.16
CA LEU A 418 18.54 -8.61 -24.13
C LEU A 418 19.90 -9.32 -24.09
N GLU A 419 20.51 -9.59 -25.25
CA GLU A 419 21.87 -10.12 -25.33
C GLU A 419 22.90 -9.17 -24.71
N GLU A 420 22.77 -7.86 -24.95
CA GLU A 420 23.64 -6.86 -24.31
C GLU A 420 23.49 -6.85 -22.79
N VAL A 421 22.24 -6.95 -22.28
CA VAL A 421 21.98 -7.08 -20.85
C VAL A 421 22.62 -8.35 -20.31
N MET A 422 22.50 -9.46 -21.04
CA MET A 422 23.08 -10.74 -20.64
C MET A 422 24.60 -10.71 -20.59
N ALA A 423 25.25 -10.01 -21.52
CA ALA A 423 26.70 -9.84 -21.55
C ALA A 423 27.23 -9.00 -20.37
N LYS A 424 26.39 -8.15 -19.78
CA LYS A 424 26.75 -7.27 -18.63
C LYS A 424 26.49 -7.89 -17.26
N LEU A 425 26.00 -9.13 -17.20
CA LEU A 425 25.66 -9.76 -15.93
C LEU A 425 26.90 -10.05 -15.08
N GLU A 426 26.83 -9.72 -13.79
CA GLU A 426 27.93 -10.01 -12.86
C GLU A 426 28.09 -11.53 -12.62
N PRO A 427 29.32 -12.03 -12.47
CA PRO A 427 29.59 -13.40 -12.05
C PRO A 427 28.99 -13.71 -10.66
N LEU A 428 28.58 -14.97 -10.43
CA LEU A 428 28.03 -15.44 -9.15
C LEU A 428 29.04 -15.35 -7.99
N ASP A 429 30.34 -15.49 -8.29
CA ASP A 429 31.44 -15.42 -7.31
C ASP A 429 31.93 -14.00 -7.04
N SER A 430 31.26 -12.98 -7.57
CA SER A 430 31.47 -11.59 -7.17
C SER A 430 30.96 -11.40 -5.74
N ALA A 431 31.79 -11.81 -4.79
CA ALA A 431 31.57 -11.61 -3.37
C ALA A 431 31.13 -10.17 -3.12
N SER A 432 30.13 -10.03 -2.25
CA SER A 432 29.59 -8.77 -1.78
C SER A 432 30.68 -7.84 -1.23
N SER A 433 31.28 -7.02 -2.09
CA SER A 433 32.14 -5.91 -1.69
C SER A 433 31.30 -4.65 -1.44
N SER A 434 30.31 -4.76 -0.56
CA SER A 434 29.67 -3.58 0.03
C SER A 434 29.33 -3.83 1.50
N ARG A 435 30.34 -3.54 2.33
CA ARG A 435 30.32 -3.06 3.74
C ARG A 435 31.47 -3.66 4.57
N ARG A 436 32.72 -3.42 4.15
CA ARG A 436 33.85 -3.40 5.09
C ARG A 436 35.03 -2.59 4.55
N SER A 437 34.89 -1.26 4.54
CA SER A 437 36.00 -0.28 4.55
C SER A 437 35.39 1.12 4.64
N SER A 438 34.95 1.56 5.80
CA SER A 438 35.82 2.38 6.66
C SER A 438 35.59 2.09 8.14
N ILE A 439 36.20 1.02 8.64
CA ILE A 439 36.80 1.07 9.96
C ILE A 439 38.21 0.52 9.79
N SER A 440 39.21 1.41 9.88
CA SER A 440 40.59 0.97 9.98
C SER A 440 40.71 0.22 11.31
N SER A 441 40.64 -1.10 11.28
CA SER A 441 41.16 -1.93 12.35
C SER A 441 42.69 -1.90 12.27
N HIS A 442 43.27 -0.76 12.64
CA HIS A 442 44.58 -0.72 13.25
C HIS A 442 44.35 -0.57 14.75
N GLU A 443 45.01 -1.44 15.51
CA GLU A 443 45.24 -1.27 16.93
C GLU A 443 45.58 0.20 17.22
N SER A 444 44.78 0.86 18.05
CA SER A 444 44.98 2.25 18.42
C SER A 444 46.10 2.32 19.45
N PHE A 445 47.34 2.45 18.97
CA PHE A 445 48.45 2.91 19.80
C PHE A 445 48.37 4.43 19.93
N ASN A 446 48.00 4.94 21.10
CA ASN A 446 48.21 6.36 21.41
C ASN A 446 49.68 6.53 21.81
N VAL A 447 50.48 7.09 20.91
CA VAL A 447 51.87 7.49 21.17
C VAL A 447 51.84 8.85 21.88
N LEU A 448 52.37 8.90 23.09
CA LEU A 448 52.74 10.16 23.75
C LEU A 448 54.22 10.42 23.46
N ASP A 449 54.61 11.67 23.21
CA ASP A 449 55.97 12.12 22.82
C ASP A 449 57.10 11.82 23.84
N CYS A 450 56.85 10.99 24.85
CA CYS A 450 57.83 10.57 25.86
C CYS A 450 58.22 9.07 25.80
N GLY A 451 57.79 8.33 24.78
CA GLY A 451 58.37 7.00 24.49
C GLY A 451 57.96 5.83 25.40
N ILE A 452 56.75 5.84 25.98
CA ILE A 452 56.19 4.71 26.74
C ILE A 452 54.80 4.32 26.19
N TYR A 453 54.57 3.02 25.96
CA TYR A 453 53.32 2.47 25.40
C TYR A 453 52.37 1.96 26.50
N ARG A 454 51.08 2.32 26.45
CA ARG A 454 50.03 1.80 27.34
C ARG A 454 49.04 0.93 26.56
N VAL A 455 48.97 -0.35 26.90
CA VAL A 455 48.02 -1.33 26.31
C VAL A 455 46.76 -1.40 27.18
N ILE A 456 45.56 -1.19 26.60
CA ILE A 456 44.28 -1.40 27.28
C ILE A 456 43.61 -2.64 26.69
N SER A 457 43.59 -3.73 27.44
CA SER A 457 42.83 -4.94 27.10
C SER A 457 41.44 -4.88 27.74
N ARG A 458 40.38 -5.22 27.00
CA ARG A 458 39.09 -5.59 27.59
C ARG A 458 38.77 -7.03 27.26
N ARG A 459 38.95 -7.90 28.27
CA ARG A 459 38.33 -9.23 28.38
C ARG A 459 36.83 -9.08 28.67
N GLY A 460 36.02 -9.99 28.12
CA GLY A 460 34.64 -10.18 28.55
C GLY A 460 33.74 -10.88 27.54
N SER A 461 34.10 -12.09 27.12
CA SER A 461 33.19 -13.03 26.46
C SER A 461 32.58 -13.94 27.52
N GLN A 462 31.26 -13.93 27.69
CA GLN A 462 30.51 -15.05 28.26
C GLN A 462 29.32 -15.32 27.36
N SER A 463 29.31 -16.56 26.86
CA SER A 463 28.24 -17.25 26.14
C SER A 463 27.12 -17.62 27.08
N ASP A 464 25.87 -17.52 26.62
CA ASP A 464 24.82 -18.46 26.99
C ASP A 464 23.96 -18.75 25.75
N GLU A 465 23.97 -20.02 25.34
CA GLU A 465 23.04 -20.59 24.38
C GLU A 465 21.75 -20.96 25.14
N GLU A 466 20.62 -20.35 24.79
CA GLU A 466 19.32 -20.97 24.98
C GLU A 466 18.49 -20.86 23.70
N THR A 467 18.01 -22.02 23.30
CA THR A 467 17.27 -22.35 22.09
C THR A 467 15.84 -21.80 22.10
N SER A 468 15.47 -21.04 21.07
CA SER A 468 14.08 -20.96 20.61
C SER A 468 14.04 -20.74 19.09
N SER A 469 13.84 -21.84 18.36
CA SER A 469 13.64 -21.84 16.91
C SER A 469 12.27 -21.24 16.56
N LEU A 470 12.26 -20.05 15.99
CA LEU A 470 11.10 -19.53 15.26
C LEU A 470 11.36 -19.68 13.76
N VAL A 471 10.72 -20.71 13.21
CA VAL A 471 10.63 -21.00 11.78
C VAL A 471 9.91 -19.85 11.08
N ASN A 472 10.55 -19.27 10.07
CA ASN A 472 9.96 -18.31 9.16
C ASN A 472 8.85 -19.00 8.33
N HIS A 473 7.58 -18.76 8.68
CA HIS A 473 6.42 -19.09 7.86
C HIS A 473 6.26 -18.11 6.68
N SER A 474 7.23 -18.10 5.76
CA SER A 474 7.11 -17.36 4.49
C SER A 474 7.37 -18.24 3.25
N THR A 475 7.65 -19.54 3.45
CA THR A 475 7.91 -20.50 2.37
C THR A 475 6.77 -21.52 2.18
N SER A 476 5.90 -21.71 3.18
CA SER A 476 4.85 -22.76 3.12
C SER A 476 3.57 -22.35 2.37
N GLU A 477 3.42 -21.08 1.96
CA GLU A 477 2.27 -20.63 1.16
C GLU A 477 2.55 -20.71 -0.36
N GLU A 478 3.81 -20.82 -0.80
CA GLU A 478 4.18 -20.80 -2.22
C GLU A 478 4.24 -22.21 -2.87
N GLU A 479 4.30 -23.28 -2.08
CA GLU A 479 4.32 -24.67 -2.60
C GLU A 479 2.93 -25.26 -2.89
N ARG A 480 1.83 -24.62 -2.43
CA ARG A 480 0.45 -25.12 -2.64
C ARG A 480 -0.19 -24.74 -3.97
N LEU A 481 0.51 -24.02 -4.84
CA LEU A 481 0.00 -23.59 -6.15
C LEU A 481 0.48 -24.46 -7.33
N LYS A 482 1.04 -25.64 -7.07
CA LYS A 482 1.48 -26.58 -8.13
C LYS A 482 0.59 -27.80 -8.38
N GLU A 483 -0.46 -28.02 -7.59
CA GLU A 483 -1.41 -29.10 -7.85
C GLU A 483 -2.75 -28.51 -8.27
N PHE A 484 -2.93 -28.20 -9.56
CA PHE A 484 -4.21 -28.33 -10.27
C PHE A 484 -3.91 -28.24 -11.77
N SER A 485 -3.41 -29.33 -12.32
CA SER A 485 -3.43 -29.61 -13.75
C SER A 485 -4.71 -30.40 -14.04
N PHE A 486 -5.52 -29.88 -14.97
CA PHE A 486 -6.62 -30.50 -15.71
C PHE A 486 -6.84 -32.01 -15.51
N MET A 487 -8.02 -32.38 -15.01
CA MET A 487 -8.66 -33.63 -15.40
C MET A 487 -9.95 -33.29 -16.14
N GLN A 488 -9.98 -33.63 -17.42
CA GLN A 488 -11.19 -33.78 -18.22
C GLN A 488 -12.06 -34.86 -17.58
N GLU A 489 -13.32 -34.54 -17.28
CA GLU A 489 -14.35 -35.55 -17.07
C GLU A 489 -14.78 -36.06 -18.46
N GLU A 490 -14.40 -37.30 -18.77
CA GLU A 490 -15.09 -38.10 -19.79
C GLU A 490 -16.28 -38.81 -19.15
N ASP A 491 -17.43 -38.68 -19.78
CA ASP A 491 -18.64 -39.47 -19.55
C ASP A 491 -18.36 -40.98 -19.66
N GLN A 492 -18.88 -41.77 -18.73
CA GLN A 492 -19.32 -43.13 -19.04
C GLN A 492 -20.50 -43.57 -18.17
N VAL A 493 -21.41 -44.26 -18.85
CA VAL A 493 -22.76 -44.68 -18.50
C VAL A 493 -22.73 -46.03 -17.75
N ASP A 494 -23.89 -46.38 -17.16
CA ASP A 494 -24.37 -47.70 -16.70
C ASP A 494 -24.11 -48.08 -15.22
N HIS A 495 -25.10 -47.90 -14.35
CA HIS A 495 -26.23 -48.83 -14.17
C HIS A 495 -27.34 -48.24 -13.27
#